data_AF-A0A4Y2UXI5-F1
#
_entry.id   AF-A0A4Y2UXI5-F1
#
_cell.length_a   1.000
_cell.length_b   1.000
_cell.length_c   1.000
_cell.angle_alpha   90.00
_cell.angle_beta   90.00
_cell.angle_gamma   90.00
#
_symmetry.space_group_name_H-M   'P 1'
#
loop_
_entity.id
_entity.type
_entity.pdbx_description
1 polymer ?
#
loop_
_entity_poly.entity_id
_entity_poly.type
_entity_poly.pdbx_seq_one_letter_code
_entity_poly.pdbx_strand_id
1 'polypeptide(L)'
;MAYVFIVVLSFLLRCSLVYQKRNIRPLIESLKEKKFQLKHRTKRERFSFSYLILLLIITLPVLLATLYTYLSFGEEEVADFFTFGYNVTTDSGKSCVCFFGSYMYYVVFIEYPCVIALSMCLIINRCGMLLHQFNMNLNSIQLYEFPTKGVDLLKDYDLIFDTVRLLKTTLSMPLFFIFLSSFLQLYITMYNILIESVPPYYMLELITNTCSGLSILISLTLLGSRISEELHEIQMTSQKLSNLIHQRHLNIFCGKRTLFLLERIEGRDVIHLSACGMVDLKRRLLLSAFGTLVTYGMLVLNLH
;
A
#
# COMPACT_ATOMS: atom_id res chain seq x y z
N MET A 1 14.22 23.00 -4.63
CA MET A 1 14.94 21.78 -4.19
C MET A 1 14.02 20.61 -3.85
N ALA A 2 12.97 20.79 -3.04
CA ALA A 2 12.05 19.71 -2.66
C ALA A 2 11.39 18.99 -3.87
N TYR A 3 10.93 19.73 -4.88
CA TYR A 3 10.37 19.15 -6.11
C TYR A 3 11.34 18.23 -6.87
N VAL A 4 12.61 18.63 -6.99
CA VAL A 4 13.65 17.81 -7.63
C VAL A 4 13.83 16.49 -6.89
N PHE A 5 13.82 16.54 -5.56
CA PHE A 5 13.94 15.33 -4.75
C PHE A 5 12.75 14.38 -4.94
N ILE A 6 11.52 14.90 -5.01
CA ILE A 6 10.33 14.08 -5.27
C ILE A 6 10.37 13.49 -6.69
N VAL A 7 10.82 14.23 -7.70
CA VAL A 7 10.98 13.69 -9.07
C VAL A 7 11.99 12.54 -9.10
N VAL A 8 13.14 12.70 -8.43
CA VAL A 8 14.14 11.62 -8.30
C VAL A 8 13.52 10.42 -7.60
N LEU A 9 12.72 10.64 -6.55
CA LEU A 9 12.06 9.56 -5.82
C LEU A 9 11.03 8.81 -6.68
N SER A 10 10.23 9.54 -7.46
CA SER A 10 9.27 8.97 -8.42
C SER A 10 9.97 8.18 -9.52
N PHE A 11 11.14 8.65 -9.97
CA PHE A 11 11.98 7.92 -10.91
C PHE A 11 12.55 6.64 -10.29
N LEU A 12 13.08 6.71 -9.06
CA LEU A 12 13.57 5.54 -8.33
C LEU A 12 12.46 4.52 -8.06
N LEU A 13 11.24 4.98 -7.74
CA LEU A 13 10.05 4.13 -7.61
C LEU A 13 9.77 3.39 -8.92
N ARG A 14 9.84 4.09 -10.06
CA ARG A 14 9.69 3.47 -11.39
C ARG A 14 10.76 2.42 -11.65
N CYS A 15 12.03 2.75 -11.40
CA CYS A 15 13.15 1.81 -11.58
C CYS A 15 12.99 0.56 -10.68
N SER A 16 12.56 0.76 -9.43
CA SER A 16 12.28 -0.32 -8.48
C SER A 16 11.18 -1.25 -8.99
N LEU A 17 10.08 -0.71 -9.52
CA LEU A 17 9.00 -1.51 -10.11
C LEU A 17 9.46 -2.27 -11.38
N VAL A 18 10.26 -1.64 -12.23
CA VAL A 18 10.81 -2.29 -13.43
C VAL A 18 11.75 -3.43 -13.04
N TYR A 19 12.60 -3.23 -12.03
CA TYR A 19 13.47 -4.27 -11.50
C TYR A 19 12.67 -5.43 -10.92
N GLN A 20 11.60 -5.14 -10.18
CA GLN A 20 10.71 -6.13 -9.56
C GLN A 20 9.77 -6.82 -10.56
N LYS A 21 9.67 -6.35 -11.82
CA LYS A 21 8.78 -6.91 -12.86
C LYS A 21 8.95 -8.43 -13.03
N ARG A 22 10.18 -8.93 -12.89
CA ARG A 22 10.50 -10.37 -12.98
C ARG A 22 9.86 -11.19 -11.85
N ASN A 23 9.71 -10.62 -10.66
CA ASN A 23 9.12 -11.27 -9.49
C ASN A 23 7.60 -11.03 -9.38
N ILE A 24 7.10 -9.93 -9.94
CA ILE A 24 5.66 -9.61 -9.97
C ILE A 24 4.89 -10.63 -10.83
N ARG A 25 5.46 -11.09 -11.95
CA ARG A 25 4.80 -12.06 -12.83
C ARG A 25 4.49 -13.41 -12.14
N PRO A 26 5.46 -14.11 -11.53
CA PRO A 26 5.19 -15.36 -10.82
C PRO A 26 4.28 -15.15 -9.60
N LEU A 27 4.36 -13.99 -8.93
CA LEU A 27 3.44 -13.64 -7.85
C LEU A 27 1.99 -13.55 -8.35
N ILE A 28 1.76 -12.84 -9.46
CA ILE A 28 0.43 -12.73 -10.06
C ILE A 28 -0.08 -14.08 -10.56
N GLU A 29 0.79 -14.91 -11.13
CA GLU A 29 0.45 -16.26 -11.59
C GLU A 29 0.03 -17.15 -10.42
N SER A 30 0.80 -17.19 -9.32
CA SER A 30 0.42 -17.90 -8.08
C SER A 30 -0.93 -17.42 -7.52
N LEU A 31 -1.14 -16.09 -7.49
CA LEU A 31 -2.41 -15.51 -7.03
C LEU A 31 -3.59 -15.82 -7.97
N LYS A 32 -3.35 -15.97 -9.28
CA LYS A 32 -4.36 -16.33 -10.29
C LYS A 32 -4.71 -17.81 -10.25
N GLU A 33 -3.74 -18.69 -10.08
CA GLU A 33 -3.98 -20.13 -9.96
C GLU A 33 -4.90 -20.41 -8.78
N LYS A 34 -4.65 -19.78 -7.63
CA LYS A 34 -5.54 -19.88 -6.46
C LYS A 34 -6.86 -19.11 -6.59
N LYS A 35 -6.99 -18.17 -7.54
CA LYS A 35 -8.28 -17.50 -7.84
C LYS A 35 -9.35 -18.49 -8.29
N PHE A 36 -8.97 -19.60 -8.93
CA PHE A 36 -9.91 -20.64 -9.33
C PHE A 36 -10.53 -21.37 -8.12
N GLN A 37 -9.78 -21.57 -7.03
CA GLN A 37 -10.31 -22.15 -5.79
C GLN A 37 -11.16 -21.15 -4.98
N LEU A 38 -10.84 -19.85 -5.03
CA LEU A 38 -11.57 -18.76 -4.37
C LEU A 38 -12.94 -18.42 -4.99
N LYS A 39 -13.16 -18.80 -6.25
CA LYS A 39 -14.32 -18.34 -7.05
C LYS A 39 -15.67 -18.82 -6.49
N HIS A 40 -15.67 -19.81 -5.59
CA HIS A 40 -16.90 -20.40 -5.07
C HIS A 40 -17.57 -19.58 -3.93
N ARG A 41 -16.94 -18.52 -3.39
CA ARG A 41 -17.50 -17.80 -2.22
C ARG A 41 -17.41 -16.27 -2.21
N THR A 42 -16.56 -15.62 -3.02
CA THR A 42 -16.40 -14.15 -2.98
C THR A 42 -16.99 -13.46 -4.22
N LYS A 43 -18.20 -12.92 -4.04
CA LYS A 43 -19.02 -12.25 -5.05
C LYS A 43 -18.33 -11.04 -5.71
N ARG A 44 -18.69 -10.90 -6.99
CA ARG A 44 -18.43 -9.91 -8.06
C ARG A 44 -18.35 -8.41 -7.68
N GLU A 45 -18.74 -7.99 -6.49
CA GLU A 45 -18.93 -6.57 -6.10
C GLU A 45 -17.63 -5.80 -5.83
N ARG A 46 -16.61 -6.42 -5.20
CA ARG A 46 -15.36 -5.72 -4.85
C ARG A 46 -14.51 -5.31 -6.06
N PHE A 47 -14.57 -6.07 -7.16
CA PHE A 47 -13.88 -5.68 -8.38
C PHE A 47 -14.44 -4.38 -8.95
N SER A 48 -15.76 -4.17 -8.84
CA SER A 48 -16.42 -2.93 -9.30
C SER A 48 -15.89 -1.69 -8.56
N PHE A 49 -15.72 -1.78 -7.23
CA PHE A 49 -15.26 -0.66 -6.41
C PHE A 49 -13.83 -0.22 -6.74
N SER A 50 -12.92 -1.17 -7.00
CA SER A 50 -11.54 -0.83 -7.37
C SER A 50 -11.44 -0.15 -8.73
N TYR A 51 -12.31 -0.50 -9.69
CA TYR A 51 -12.38 0.19 -10.99
C TYR A 51 -12.93 1.61 -10.84
N LEU A 52 -13.92 1.83 -9.97
CA LEU A 52 -14.42 3.18 -9.67
C LEU A 52 -13.34 4.05 -9.05
N ILE A 53 -12.55 3.53 -8.10
CA ILE A 53 -11.40 4.26 -7.53
C ILE A 53 -10.37 4.59 -8.61
N LEU A 54 -10.05 3.63 -9.49
CA LEU A 54 -9.09 3.86 -10.57
C LEU A 54 -9.59 4.95 -11.53
N LEU A 55 -10.86 4.92 -11.91
CA LEU A 55 -11.49 5.94 -12.75
C LEU A 55 -11.42 7.32 -12.07
N LEU A 56 -11.69 7.38 -10.76
CA LEU A 56 -11.56 8.61 -9.98
C LEU A 56 -10.12 9.13 -10.01
N ILE A 57 -9.12 8.27 -9.80
CA ILE A 57 -7.70 8.66 -9.81
C ILE A 57 -7.28 9.21 -11.18
N ILE A 58 -7.77 8.64 -12.29
CA ILE A 58 -7.43 9.09 -13.65
C ILE A 58 -8.13 10.40 -14.02
N THR A 59 -9.36 10.61 -13.55
CA THR A 59 -10.15 11.82 -13.85
C THR A 59 -9.78 13.00 -12.95
N LEU A 60 -9.26 12.75 -11.75
CA LEU A 60 -8.91 13.76 -10.75
C LEU A 60 -7.86 14.79 -11.23
N PRO A 61 -6.74 14.41 -11.89
CA PRO A 61 -5.76 15.37 -12.40
C PRO A 61 -6.34 16.41 -13.35
N VAL A 62 -7.31 16.02 -14.19
CA VAL A 62 -7.96 16.95 -15.13
C VAL A 62 -8.78 17.98 -14.36
N LEU A 63 -9.57 17.53 -13.39
CA LEU A 63 -10.36 18.42 -12.53
C LEU A 63 -9.46 19.37 -11.73
N LEU A 64 -8.40 18.85 -11.12
CA LEU A 64 -7.44 19.65 -10.36
C LEU A 64 -6.71 20.65 -11.23
N ALA A 65 -6.28 20.27 -12.44
CA ALA A 65 -5.64 21.19 -13.38
C ALA A 65 -6.59 22.33 -13.79
N THR A 66 -7.87 22.01 -14.09
CA THR A 66 -8.86 23.06 -14.40
C THR A 66 -9.07 24.03 -13.24
N LEU A 67 -9.20 23.51 -12.01
CA LEU A 67 -9.36 24.34 -10.81
C LEU A 67 -8.11 25.18 -10.53
N TYR A 68 -6.93 24.60 -10.67
CA TYR A 68 -5.66 25.30 -10.50
C TYR A 68 -5.55 26.46 -11.48
N THR A 69 -5.83 26.23 -12.77
CA THR A 69 -5.80 27.30 -13.78
C THR A 69 -6.83 28.39 -13.57
N TYR A 70 -8.00 28.04 -13.03
CA TYR A 70 -9.03 29.01 -12.70
C TYR A 70 -8.61 29.87 -11.51
N LEU A 71 -8.00 29.27 -10.48
CA LEU A 71 -7.53 29.97 -9.29
C LEU A 71 -6.25 30.78 -9.53
N SER A 72 -5.42 30.38 -10.49
CA SER A 72 -4.21 31.10 -10.88
C SER A 72 -4.47 32.17 -11.95
N PHE A 73 -5.73 32.40 -12.33
CA PHE A 73 -6.08 33.37 -13.37
C PHE A 73 -5.79 34.79 -12.87
N GLY A 74 -4.83 35.46 -13.50
CA GLY A 74 -4.39 36.82 -13.14
C GLY A 74 -3.07 36.88 -12.36
N GLU A 75 -2.44 35.75 -12.03
CA GLU A 75 -1.09 35.73 -11.43
C GLU A 75 -0.03 35.44 -12.50
N GLU A 76 0.83 36.43 -12.78
CA GLU A 76 1.84 36.32 -13.84
C GLU A 76 2.98 35.35 -13.46
N GLU A 77 3.33 35.26 -12.18
CA GLU A 77 4.42 34.43 -11.67
C GLU A 77 4.23 32.92 -11.92
N VAL A 78 2.98 32.46 -12.00
CA VAL A 78 2.65 31.03 -12.20
C VAL A 78 2.93 30.58 -13.63
N ALA A 79 2.66 31.43 -14.62
CA ALA A 79 2.95 31.12 -16.02
C ALA A 79 4.46 31.09 -16.29
N ASP A 80 5.20 31.97 -15.62
CA ASP A 80 6.66 32.04 -15.73
C ASP A 80 7.35 30.81 -15.14
N PHE A 81 6.79 30.22 -14.07
CA PHE A 81 7.27 28.97 -13.50
C PHE A 81 7.21 27.80 -14.51
N PHE A 82 6.10 27.63 -15.22
CA PHE A 82 5.92 26.53 -16.17
C PHE A 82 6.64 26.75 -17.51
N THR A 83 6.88 28.01 -17.87
CA THR A 83 7.60 28.38 -19.11
C THR A 83 9.12 28.51 -18.90
N PHE A 84 9.62 28.23 -17.69
CA PHE A 84 11.03 28.43 -17.31
C PHE A 84 11.51 29.87 -17.58
N GLY A 85 10.66 30.86 -17.33
CA GLY A 85 10.93 32.28 -17.52
C GLY A 85 10.78 32.79 -18.95
N TYR A 86 10.11 32.04 -19.83
CA TYR A 86 9.80 32.49 -21.18
C TYR A 86 8.48 33.29 -21.19
N ASN A 87 8.57 34.60 -21.43
CA ASN A 87 7.41 35.50 -21.43
C ASN A 87 6.41 35.16 -22.54
N VAL A 88 5.29 34.55 -22.16
CA VAL A 88 4.13 34.36 -23.04
C VAL A 88 3.25 35.61 -22.97
N THR A 89 3.14 36.34 -24.08
CA THR A 89 2.47 37.66 -24.12
C THR A 89 0.95 37.58 -24.23
N THR A 90 0.39 36.45 -24.66
CA THR A 90 -1.06 36.28 -24.83
C THR A 90 -1.69 35.61 -23.60
N ASP A 91 -2.76 36.19 -23.05
CA ASP A 91 -3.49 35.65 -21.89
C ASP A 91 -4.01 34.23 -22.12
N SER A 92 -4.52 33.94 -23.32
CA SER A 92 -4.95 32.60 -23.70
C SER A 92 -3.78 31.59 -23.69
N GLY A 93 -2.61 32.02 -24.15
CA GLY A 93 -1.38 31.23 -24.10
C GLY A 93 -0.93 30.94 -22.66
N LYS A 94 -0.98 31.95 -21.77
CA LYS A 94 -0.67 31.79 -20.34
C LYS A 94 -1.58 30.75 -19.70
N SER A 95 -2.89 30.83 -19.91
CA SER A 95 -3.85 29.85 -19.37
C SER A 95 -3.61 28.43 -19.92
N CYS A 96 -3.31 28.27 -21.20
CA CYS A 96 -2.99 26.97 -21.77
C CYS A 96 -1.72 26.36 -21.15
N VAL A 97 -0.66 27.14 -21.00
CA VAL A 97 0.59 26.65 -20.41
C VAL A 97 0.39 26.28 -18.94
N CYS A 98 -0.32 27.09 -18.16
CA CYS A 98 -0.67 26.75 -16.78
C CYS A 98 -1.52 25.47 -16.71
N PHE A 99 -2.43 25.24 -17.66
CA PHE A 99 -3.23 24.01 -17.70
C PHE A 99 -2.37 22.79 -17.95
N PHE A 100 -1.54 22.81 -19.00
CA PHE A 100 -0.69 21.67 -19.32
C PHE A 100 0.38 21.44 -18.25
N GLY A 101 0.95 22.50 -17.68
CA GLY A 101 1.92 22.44 -16.60
C GLY A 101 1.34 21.81 -15.34
N SER A 102 0.21 22.32 -14.86
CA SER A 102 -0.50 21.78 -13.69
C SER A 102 -1.04 20.38 -13.94
N TYR A 103 -1.54 20.07 -15.13
CA TYR A 103 -1.94 18.72 -15.51
C TYR A 103 -0.78 17.73 -15.43
N MET A 104 0.36 18.05 -16.06
CA MET A 104 1.55 17.20 -16.01
C MET A 104 2.05 17.01 -14.58
N TYR A 105 1.99 18.07 -13.76
CA TYR A 105 2.29 18.00 -12.34
C TYR A 105 1.38 16.98 -11.64
N TYR A 106 0.05 17.12 -11.74
CA TYR A 106 -0.88 16.23 -11.05
C TYR A 106 -0.81 14.78 -11.56
N VAL A 107 -0.52 14.55 -12.84
CA VAL A 107 -0.29 13.20 -13.36
C VAL A 107 0.95 12.57 -12.72
N VAL A 108 2.07 13.29 -12.63
CA VAL A 108 3.33 12.75 -12.12
C VAL A 108 3.32 12.58 -10.60
N PHE A 109 2.74 13.53 -9.86
CA PHE A 109 2.84 13.56 -8.40
C PHE A 109 1.62 13.00 -7.67
N ILE A 110 0.44 12.96 -8.30
CA ILE A 110 -0.78 12.42 -7.70
C ILE A 110 -1.18 11.12 -8.38
N GLU A 111 -1.46 11.14 -9.68
CA GLU A 111 -2.01 9.98 -10.39
C GLU A 111 -1.06 8.78 -10.31
N TYR A 112 0.20 8.98 -10.69
CA TYR A 112 1.17 7.89 -10.78
C TYR A 112 1.43 7.20 -9.41
N PRO A 113 1.77 7.91 -8.31
CA PRO A 113 1.90 7.28 -7.00
C PRO A 113 0.60 6.64 -6.51
N CYS A 114 -0.56 7.26 -6.76
CA CYS A 114 -1.85 6.69 -6.33
C CYS A 114 -2.20 5.39 -7.08
N VAL A 115 -1.95 5.32 -8.39
CA VAL A 115 -2.13 4.09 -9.18
C VAL A 115 -1.21 2.98 -8.69
N ILE A 116 0.05 3.31 -8.38
CA ILE A 116 1.00 2.35 -7.81
C ILE A 116 0.56 1.87 -6.43
N ALA A 117 0.18 2.80 -5.54
CA ALA A 117 -0.31 2.48 -4.21
C ALA A 117 -1.54 1.58 -4.28
N LEU A 118 -2.52 1.92 -5.13
CA LEU A 118 -3.72 1.12 -5.35
C LEU A 118 -3.36 -0.29 -5.84
N SER A 119 -2.42 -0.40 -6.79
CA SER A 119 -1.94 -1.68 -7.32
C SER A 119 -1.32 -2.53 -6.21
N MET A 120 -0.46 -1.95 -5.38
CA MET A 120 0.12 -2.63 -4.22
C MET A 120 -0.95 -3.04 -3.21
N CYS A 121 -1.88 -2.15 -2.87
CA CYS A 121 -3.02 -2.42 -1.99
C CYS A 121 -3.84 -3.61 -2.48
N LEU A 122 -4.11 -3.71 -3.78
CA LEU A 122 -4.85 -4.83 -4.36
C LEU A 122 -4.12 -6.17 -4.20
N ILE A 123 -2.81 -6.19 -4.43
CA ILE A 123 -2.00 -7.41 -4.29
C ILE A 123 -1.94 -7.83 -2.81
N ILE A 124 -1.65 -6.88 -1.92
CA ILE A 124 -1.60 -7.09 -0.46
C ILE A 124 -2.94 -7.62 0.05
N ASN A 125 -4.05 -6.94 -0.30
CA ASN A 125 -5.39 -7.35 0.10
C ASN A 125 -5.75 -8.75 -0.43
N ARG A 126 -5.32 -9.07 -1.67
CA ARG A 126 -5.55 -10.41 -2.23
C ARG A 126 -4.83 -11.49 -1.44
N CYS A 127 -3.59 -11.23 -1.04
CA CYS A 127 -2.82 -12.12 -0.19
C CYS A 127 -3.43 -12.25 1.22
N GLY A 128 -3.90 -11.14 1.81
CA GLY A 128 -4.61 -11.15 3.09
C GLY A 128 -5.90 -11.99 3.05
N MET A 129 -6.68 -11.91 1.97
CA MET A 129 -7.86 -12.75 1.79
C MET A 129 -7.54 -14.23 1.66
N LEU A 130 -6.43 -14.59 1.01
CA LEU A 130 -5.96 -15.98 0.92
C LEU A 130 -5.64 -16.55 2.31
N LEU A 131 -4.92 -15.78 3.13
CA LEU A 131 -4.61 -16.14 4.52
C LEU A 131 -5.88 -16.28 5.35
N HIS A 132 -6.78 -15.31 5.27
CA HIS A 132 -8.05 -15.34 5.99
C HIS A 132 -8.90 -16.57 5.65
N GLN A 133 -8.98 -16.91 4.36
CA GLN A 133 -9.72 -18.10 3.93
C GLN A 133 -9.04 -19.38 4.42
N PHE A 134 -7.71 -19.44 4.39
CA PHE A 134 -6.98 -20.57 4.97
C PHE A 134 -7.28 -20.72 6.47
N ASN A 135 -7.28 -19.62 7.22
CA ASN A 135 -7.64 -19.62 8.64
C ASN A 135 -9.09 -20.12 8.87
N MET A 136 -10.05 -19.66 8.07
CA MET A 136 -11.43 -20.14 8.13
C MET A 136 -11.55 -21.64 7.81
N ASN A 137 -10.82 -22.11 6.79
CA ASN A 137 -10.78 -23.52 6.46
C ASN A 137 -10.20 -24.34 7.62
N LEU A 138 -9.08 -23.89 8.20
CA LEU A 138 -8.42 -24.55 9.33
C LEU A 138 -9.32 -24.63 10.56
N ASN A 139 -10.07 -23.56 10.86
CA ASN A 139 -11.08 -23.55 11.93
C ASN A 139 -12.28 -24.47 11.67
N SER A 140 -12.63 -24.69 10.40
CA SER A 140 -13.80 -25.50 10.01
C SER A 140 -13.54 -27.01 9.98
N ILE A 141 -12.27 -27.42 9.97
CA ILE A 141 -11.93 -28.85 9.91
C ILE A 141 -12.31 -29.52 11.22
N GLN A 142 -13.13 -30.55 11.11
CA GLN A 142 -13.47 -31.39 12.23
C GLN A 142 -12.30 -32.33 12.54
N LEU A 143 -12.01 -32.56 13.83
CA LEU A 143 -10.84 -33.32 14.32
C LEU A 143 -10.66 -34.70 13.65
N TYR A 144 -11.73 -35.29 13.15
CA TYR A 144 -11.71 -36.60 12.48
C TYR A 144 -11.32 -36.57 10.99
N GLU A 145 -11.43 -35.42 10.33
CA GLU A 145 -11.00 -35.26 8.92
C GLU A 145 -9.55 -34.81 8.80
N PHE A 146 -8.92 -34.44 9.92
CA PHE A 146 -7.54 -33.95 9.97
C PHE A 146 -6.49 -34.94 9.46
N PRO A 147 -6.52 -36.25 9.79
CA PRO A 147 -5.51 -37.21 9.31
C PRO A 147 -5.53 -37.42 7.79
N THR A 148 -6.67 -37.24 7.12
CA THR A 148 -6.77 -37.37 5.66
C THR A 148 -6.44 -36.06 4.94
N LYS A 149 -6.87 -34.91 5.47
CA LYS A 149 -6.67 -33.59 4.84
C LYS A 149 -5.39 -32.87 5.26
N GLY A 150 -4.71 -33.32 6.32
CA GLY A 150 -3.59 -32.59 6.93
C GLY A 150 -2.37 -32.42 6.02
N VAL A 151 -2.07 -33.40 5.15
CA VAL A 151 -0.94 -33.31 4.21
C VAL A 151 -1.21 -32.26 3.13
N ASP A 152 -2.42 -32.21 2.60
CA ASP A 152 -2.81 -31.22 1.59
C ASP A 152 -2.89 -29.82 2.21
N LEU A 153 -3.37 -29.71 3.45
CA LEU A 153 -3.40 -28.46 4.20
C LEU A 153 -1.99 -27.88 4.47
N LEU A 154 -0.99 -28.73 4.76
CA LEU A 154 0.39 -28.25 4.89
C LEU A 154 0.94 -27.79 3.53
N LYS A 155 0.72 -28.55 2.46
CA LYS A 155 1.17 -28.13 1.12
C LYS A 155 0.56 -26.78 0.73
N ASP A 156 -0.71 -26.59 1.03
CA ASP A 156 -1.40 -25.32 0.80
C ASP A 156 -0.82 -24.19 1.65
N TYR A 157 -0.53 -24.45 2.92
CA TYR A 157 0.09 -23.48 3.82
C TYR A 157 1.51 -23.11 3.39
N ASP A 158 2.36 -24.08 3.06
CA ASP A 158 3.73 -23.85 2.60
C ASP A 158 3.74 -22.98 1.35
N LEU A 159 2.84 -23.25 0.40
CA LEU A 159 2.69 -22.44 -0.81
C LEU A 159 2.17 -21.02 -0.51
N ILE A 160 1.20 -20.87 0.41
CA ILE A 160 0.73 -19.54 0.85
C ILE A 160 1.88 -18.78 1.51
N PHE A 161 2.63 -19.43 2.40
CA PHE A 161 3.76 -18.84 3.09
C PHE A 161 4.85 -18.39 2.13
N ASP A 162 5.19 -19.22 1.14
CA ASP A 162 6.13 -18.87 0.07
C ASP A 162 5.62 -17.70 -0.77
N THR A 163 4.31 -17.64 -1.03
CA THR A 163 3.68 -16.50 -1.73
C THR A 163 3.77 -15.21 -0.91
N VAL A 164 3.56 -15.27 0.41
CA VAL A 164 3.72 -14.11 1.32
C VAL A 164 5.19 -13.68 1.39
N ARG A 165 6.12 -14.62 1.41
CA ARG A 165 7.57 -14.33 1.38
C ARG A 165 7.97 -13.66 0.06
N LEU A 166 7.46 -14.15 -1.06
CA LEU A 166 7.65 -13.52 -2.38
C LEU A 166 7.02 -12.12 -2.42
N LEU A 167 5.83 -11.95 -1.84
CA LEU A 167 5.18 -10.65 -1.72
C LEU A 167 6.06 -9.65 -0.95
N LYS A 168 6.57 -10.05 0.23
CA LYS A 168 7.45 -9.20 1.05
C LYS A 168 8.69 -8.78 0.29
N THR A 169 9.39 -9.72 -0.32
CA THR A 169 10.63 -9.44 -1.07
C THR A 169 10.38 -8.57 -2.31
N THR A 170 9.22 -8.76 -2.96
CA THR A 170 8.85 -8.01 -4.16
C THR A 170 8.43 -6.57 -3.85
N LEU A 171 7.63 -6.37 -2.79
CA LEU A 171 7.06 -5.07 -2.45
C LEU A 171 7.96 -4.24 -1.52
N SER A 172 8.96 -4.83 -0.88
CA SER A 172 9.82 -4.16 0.11
C SER A 172 10.41 -2.83 -0.40
N MET A 173 11.02 -2.83 -1.60
CA MET A 173 11.63 -1.64 -2.19
C MET A 173 10.58 -0.62 -2.67
N PRO A 174 9.55 -1.02 -3.46
CA PRO A 174 8.46 -0.09 -3.82
C PRO A 174 7.76 0.56 -2.63
N LEU A 175 7.50 -0.21 -1.56
CA LEU A 175 6.88 0.29 -0.33
C LEU A 175 7.76 1.34 0.34
N PHE A 176 9.07 1.13 0.38
CA PHE A 176 9.98 2.11 0.96
C PHE A 176 9.93 3.46 0.22
N PHE A 177 10.06 3.45 -1.10
CA PHE A 177 10.03 4.69 -1.89
C PHE A 177 8.67 5.39 -1.82
N ILE A 178 7.56 4.64 -1.84
CA ILE A 178 6.23 5.27 -1.79
C ILE A 178 5.96 5.88 -0.41
N PHE A 179 6.36 5.21 0.68
CA PHE A 179 6.24 5.77 2.01
C PHE A 179 7.10 7.02 2.18
N LEU A 180 8.36 6.96 1.75
CA LEU A 180 9.26 8.10 1.81
C LEU A 180 8.69 9.29 1.01
N SER A 181 8.11 9.03 -0.17
CA SER A 181 7.43 10.06 -0.98
C SER A 181 6.29 10.71 -0.21
N SER A 182 5.40 9.90 0.36
CA SER A 182 4.22 10.38 1.08
C SER A 182 4.61 11.13 2.35
N PHE A 183 5.64 10.68 3.08
CA PHE A 183 6.15 11.39 4.24
C PHE A 183 6.75 12.75 3.88
N LEU A 184 7.53 12.83 2.80
CA LEU A 184 8.12 14.08 2.34
C LEU A 184 7.04 15.07 1.89
N GLN A 185 6.02 14.60 1.15
CA GLN A 185 4.89 15.43 0.76
C GLN A 185 4.17 16.01 2.00
N LEU A 186 3.90 15.18 3.02
CA LEU A 186 3.28 15.66 4.26
C LEU A 186 4.16 16.65 5.01
N TYR A 187 5.47 16.42 5.05
CA TYR A 187 6.41 17.33 5.70
C TYR A 187 6.47 18.68 5.01
N ILE A 188 6.53 18.69 3.67
CA ILE A 188 6.50 19.93 2.86
C ILE A 188 5.20 20.68 3.09
N THR A 189 4.06 19.98 3.10
CA THR A 189 2.79 20.66 3.36
C THR A 189 2.72 21.25 4.75
N MET A 190 3.15 20.52 5.78
CA MET A 190 3.21 21.06 7.13
C MET A 190 4.09 22.31 7.17
N TYR A 191 5.31 22.25 6.63
CA TYR A 191 6.22 23.38 6.55
C TYR A 191 5.58 24.62 5.92
N ASN A 192 4.94 24.48 4.74
CA ASN A 192 4.34 25.61 4.03
C ASN A 192 3.14 26.21 4.78
N ILE A 193 2.31 25.38 5.43
CA ILE A 193 1.17 25.86 6.23
C ILE A 193 1.63 26.66 7.46
N LEU A 194 2.79 26.31 8.01
CA LEU A 194 3.28 26.86 9.27
C LEU A 194 4.02 28.20 9.10
N ILE A 195 4.57 28.48 7.91
CA ILE A 195 5.50 29.61 7.70
C ILE A 195 4.88 30.74 6.87
N GLU A 196 4.02 30.44 5.88
CA GLU A 196 3.57 31.44 4.91
C GLU A 196 2.04 31.61 4.86
N SER A 197 1.60 32.83 4.55
CA SER A 197 0.24 33.07 4.06
C SER A 197 0.12 32.51 2.64
N VAL A 198 -0.37 31.28 2.54
CA VAL A 198 -0.40 30.54 1.27
C VAL A 198 -1.50 31.08 0.32
N PRO A 199 -1.17 31.44 -0.93
CA PRO A 199 -2.17 31.86 -1.91
C PRO A 199 -3.13 30.71 -2.30
N PRO A 200 -4.34 31.02 -2.79
CA PRO A 200 -5.43 30.04 -2.92
C PRO A 200 -5.14 28.92 -3.92
N TYR A 201 -4.40 29.16 -5.01
CA TYR A 201 -4.00 28.10 -5.96
C TYR A 201 -2.97 27.14 -5.35
N TYR A 202 -2.06 27.64 -4.50
CA TYR A 202 -1.08 26.80 -3.81
C TYR A 202 -1.73 26.02 -2.66
N MET A 203 -2.77 26.56 -2.01
CA MET A 203 -3.59 25.81 -1.05
C MET A 203 -4.19 24.53 -1.66
N LEU A 204 -4.67 24.60 -2.91
CA LEU A 204 -5.22 23.44 -3.61
C LEU A 204 -4.16 22.32 -3.76
N GLU A 205 -2.93 22.71 -4.09
CA GLU A 205 -1.80 21.78 -4.19
C GLU A 205 -1.45 21.15 -2.82
N LEU A 206 -1.41 21.95 -1.76
CA LEU A 206 -1.13 21.46 -0.41
C LEU A 206 -2.21 20.47 0.08
N ILE A 207 -3.48 20.78 -0.14
CA ILE A 207 -4.60 19.90 0.24
C ILE A 207 -4.51 18.57 -0.52
N THR A 208 -4.25 18.61 -1.83
CA THR A 208 -4.20 17.41 -2.66
C THR A 208 -2.99 16.52 -2.33
N ASN A 209 -1.82 17.12 -2.08
CA ASN A 209 -0.62 16.42 -1.61
C ASN A 209 -0.84 15.79 -0.22
N THR A 210 -1.53 16.48 0.68
CA THR A 210 -1.83 15.95 2.02
C THR A 210 -2.81 14.78 1.95
N CYS A 211 -3.91 14.94 1.23
CA CYS A 211 -4.92 13.90 1.07
C CYS A 211 -4.34 12.63 0.42
N SER A 212 -3.55 12.79 -0.66
CA SER A 212 -2.91 11.66 -1.33
C SER A 212 -1.85 10.98 -0.44
N GLY A 213 -0.95 11.76 0.19
CA GLY A 213 0.06 11.25 1.11
C GLY A 213 -0.53 10.46 2.28
N LEU A 214 -1.55 11.01 2.96
CA LEU A 214 -2.26 10.32 4.05
C LEU A 214 -2.98 9.07 3.56
N SER A 215 -3.67 9.15 2.43
CA SER A 215 -4.43 8.02 1.87
C SER A 215 -3.51 6.83 1.56
N ILE A 216 -2.34 7.10 0.97
CA ILE A 216 -1.32 6.09 0.67
C ILE A 216 -0.78 5.48 1.96
N LEU A 217 -0.38 6.32 2.93
CA LEU A 217 0.17 5.89 4.21
C LEU A 217 -0.78 4.99 4.98
N ILE A 218 -2.03 5.43 5.15
CA ILE A 218 -3.06 4.71 5.90
C ILE A 218 -3.42 3.40 5.18
N SER A 219 -3.71 3.46 3.88
CA SER A 219 -4.18 2.28 3.13
C SER A 219 -3.13 1.16 3.11
N LEU A 220 -1.88 1.49 2.79
CA LEU A 220 -0.80 0.49 2.73
C LEU A 220 -0.47 -0.05 4.12
N THR A 221 -0.47 0.79 5.15
CA THR A 221 -0.16 0.34 6.52
C THR A 221 -1.24 -0.58 7.09
N LEU A 222 -2.52 -0.23 6.91
CA LEU A 222 -3.63 -1.06 7.38
C LEU A 222 -3.71 -2.39 6.63
N LEU A 223 -3.59 -2.37 5.30
CA LEU A 223 -3.61 -3.61 4.51
C LEU A 223 -2.35 -4.46 4.75
N GLY A 224 -1.20 -3.81 4.92
CA GLY A 224 0.06 -4.48 5.21
C GLY A 224 0.06 -5.15 6.58
N SER A 225 -0.45 -4.48 7.62
CA SER A 225 -0.50 -5.06 8.97
C SER A 225 -1.43 -6.26 9.05
N ARG A 226 -2.53 -6.25 8.28
CA ARG A 226 -3.48 -7.35 8.21
C ARG A 226 -2.83 -8.68 7.83
N ILE A 227 -1.82 -8.70 6.97
CA ILE A 227 -1.13 -9.94 6.60
C ILE A 227 -0.45 -10.58 7.81
N SER A 228 0.25 -9.79 8.62
CA SER A 228 0.87 -10.31 9.84
C SER A 228 -0.15 -10.71 10.91
N GLU A 229 -1.27 -10.00 11.00
CA GLU A 229 -2.37 -10.33 11.92
C GLU A 229 -2.99 -11.69 11.53
N GLU A 230 -3.31 -11.90 10.25
CA GLU A 230 -3.92 -13.16 9.77
C GLU A 230 -2.94 -14.34 9.87
N LEU A 231 -1.63 -14.13 9.65
CA LEU A 231 -0.61 -15.16 9.89
C LEU A 231 -0.52 -15.55 11.38
N HIS A 232 -0.60 -14.57 12.27
CA HIS A 232 -0.59 -14.82 13.70
C HIS A 232 -1.86 -15.55 14.15
N GLU A 233 -3.02 -15.19 13.61
CA GLU A 233 -4.26 -15.94 13.87
C GLU A 233 -4.15 -17.41 13.43
N ILE A 234 -3.56 -17.70 12.26
CA ILE A 234 -3.34 -19.07 11.80
C ILE A 234 -2.47 -19.86 12.78
N GLN A 235 -1.40 -19.26 13.31
CA GLN A 235 -0.56 -19.89 14.34
C GLN A 235 -1.36 -20.20 15.60
N MET A 236 -2.13 -19.22 16.10
CA MET A 236 -2.96 -19.38 17.30
C MET A 236 -4.01 -20.47 17.11
N THR A 237 -4.63 -20.55 15.94
CA THR A 237 -5.58 -21.62 15.63
C THR A 237 -4.90 -22.98 15.53
N SER A 238 -3.71 -23.05 14.92
CA SER A 238 -2.91 -24.29 14.89
C SER A 238 -2.56 -24.76 16.31
N GLN A 239 -2.09 -23.85 17.17
CA GLN A 239 -1.76 -24.14 18.57
C GLN A 239 -2.99 -24.63 19.35
N LYS A 240 -4.14 -23.95 19.19
CA LYS A 240 -5.41 -24.35 19.81
C LYS A 240 -5.82 -25.76 19.39
N LEU A 241 -5.67 -26.08 18.11
CA LEU A 241 -6.01 -27.39 17.59
C LEU A 241 -5.06 -28.49 18.11
N SER A 242 -3.75 -28.18 18.21
CA SER A 242 -2.74 -29.08 18.77
C SER A 242 -3.07 -29.41 20.22
N ASN A 243 -3.38 -28.39 21.02
CA ASN A 243 -3.80 -28.53 22.42
C ASN A 243 -5.08 -29.38 22.55
N LEU A 244 -6.07 -29.22 21.68
CA LEU A 244 -7.30 -30.01 21.69
C LEU A 244 -7.05 -31.49 21.37
N ILE A 245 -6.15 -31.78 20.44
CA ILE A 245 -5.76 -33.17 20.10
C ILE A 245 -5.07 -33.82 21.31
N HIS A 246 -4.17 -33.07 21.97
CA HIS A 246 -3.45 -33.54 23.16
C HIS A 246 -4.38 -33.79 24.35
N GLN A 247 -5.27 -32.83 24.66
CA GLN A 247 -6.24 -32.93 25.77
C GLN A 247 -7.24 -34.08 25.60
N ARG A 248 -7.64 -34.39 24.37
CA ARG A 248 -8.60 -35.47 24.08
C ARG A 248 -7.93 -36.84 23.89
N HIS A 249 -6.62 -36.96 24.13
CA HIS A 249 -5.82 -38.17 23.85
C HIS A 249 -6.01 -38.72 22.41
N LEU A 250 -6.36 -37.85 21.46
CA LEU A 250 -6.61 -38.23 20.07
C LEU A 250 -5.31 -38.43 19.28
N ASN A 251 -4.14 -38.39 19.94
CA ASN A 251 -2.82 -38.59 19.34
C ASN A 251 -2.72 -39.90 18.54
N ILE A 252 -3.40 -40.95 19.00
CA ILE A 252 -3.45 -42.26 18.33
C ILE A 252 -4.32 -42.21 17.07
N PHE A 253 -5.41 -41.41 17.10
CA PHE A 253 -6.39 -41.31 16.01
C PHE A 253 -5.99 -40.31 14.92
N CYS A 254 -5.48 -39.14 15.30
CA CYS A 254 -4.94 -38.14 14.38
C CYS A 254 -3.56 -38.52 13.83
N GLY A 255 -2.83 -39.40 14.52
CA GLY A 255 -1.50 -39.89 14.14
C GLY A 255 -0.38 -38.86 14.37
N LYS A 256 0.83 -39.33 14.69
CA LYS A 256 2.00 -38.48 14.98
C LYS A 256 2.35 -37.49 13.87
N ARG A 257 2.04 -37.84 12.61
CA ARG A 257 2.31 -36.99 11.45
C ARG A 257 1.48 -35.70 11.50
N THR A 258 0.23 -35.71 11.96
CA THR A 258 -0.60 -34.48 11.99
C THR A 258 -0.16 -33.52 13.09
N LEU A 259 0.17 -34.01 14.28
CA LEU A 259 0.74 -33.20 15.36
C LEU A 259 2.02 -32.48 14.92
N PHE A 260 2.93 -33.21 14.26
CA PHE A 260 4.15 -32.62 13.70
C PHE A 260 3.85 -31.50 12.67
N LEU A 261 2.75 -31.62 11.90
CA LEU A 261 2.35 -30.59 10.94
C LEU A 261 1.83 -29.32 11.64
N LEU A 262 1.05 -29.46 12.71
CA LEU A 262 0.56 -28.32 13.50
C LEU A 262 1.71 -27.62 14.22
N GLU A 263 2.62 -28.38 14.84
CA GLU A 263 3.83 -27.86 15.48
C GLU A 263 4.72 -27.11 14.47
N ARG A 264 4.81 -27.61 13.23
CA ARG A 264 5.55 -26.91 12.17
C ARG A 264 4.90 -25.58 11.79
N ILE A 265 3.57 -25.47 11.77
CA ILE A 265 2.87 -24.20 11.51
C ILE A 265 3.05 -23.23 12.68
N GLU A 266 2.95 -23.74 13.91
CA GLU A 266 3.17 -22.97 15.15
C GLU A 266 4.60 -22.42 15.23
N GLY A 267 5.59 -23.23 14.88
CA GLY A 267 7.00 -22.87 14.95
C GLY A 267 7.53 -21.98 13.81
N ARG A 268 6.73 -21.63 12.80
CA ARG A 268 7.18 -20.69 11.76
C ARG A 268 7.09 -19.26 12.24
N ASP A 269 8.07 -18.42 11.94
CA ASP A 269 8.02 -17.00 12.26
C ASP A 269 6.92 -16.25 11.49
N VAL A 270 6.27 -15.29 12.16
CA VAL A 270 5.30 -14.39 11.53
C VAL A 270 6.02 -13.47 10.56
N ILE A 271 5.67 -13.56 9.27
CA ILE A 271 6.20 -12.66 8.26
C ILE A 271 5.50 -11.30 8.39
N HIS A 272 6.24 -10.29 8.86
CA HIS A 272 5.85 -8.89 8.70
C HIS A 272 6.26 -8.38 7.33
N LEU A 273 5.33 -7.72 6.63
CA LEU A 273 5.69 -6.88 5.50
C LEU A 273 6.57 -5.74 6.01
N SER A 274 7.69 -5.51 5.33
CA SER A 274 8.62 -4.44 5.70
C SER A 274 9.04 -3.64 4.48
N ALA A 275 9.22 -2.35 4.67
CA ALA A 275 9.80 -1.43 3.69
C ALA A 275 11.32 -1.47 3.83
N CYS A 276 12.01 -2.10 2.87
CA CYS A 276 13.47 -2.28 2.82
C CYS A 276 14.10 -2.89 4.10
N GLY A 277 13.32 -3.59 4.92
CA GLY A 277 13.79 -4.11 6.22
C GLY A 277 14.03 -3.05 7.31
N MET A 278 13.84 -1.76 7.00
CA MET A 278 13.98 -0.67 7.96
C MET A 278 12.72 -0.49 8.80
N VAL A 279 11.57 -0.72 8.18
CA VAL A 279 10.28 -0.34 8.73
C VAL A 279 9.27 -1.47 8.55
N ASP A 280 8.79 -2.03 9.66
CA ASP A 280 7.70 -3.02 9.66
C ASP A 280 6.34 -2.33 9.55
N LEU A 281 5.49 -2.84 8.67
CA LEU A 281 4.11 -2.40 8.51
C LEU A 281 3.24 -2.89 9.67
N LYS A 282 3.28 -2.14 10.77
CA LYS A 282 2.44 -2.34 11.96
C LYS A 282 1.49 -1.16 12.10
N ARG A 283 0.30 -1.35 12.69
CA ARG A 283 -0.63 -0.22 12.93
C ARG A 283 0.01 0.91 13.76
N ARG A 284 0.92 0.55 14.69
CA ARG A 284 1.70 1.51 15.50
C ARG A 284 2.62 2.42 14.68
N LEU A 285 2.97 2.01 13.45
CA LEU A 285 3.71 2.84 12.51
C LEU A 285 2.97 4.15 12.23
N LEU A 286 1.65 4.11 11.99
CA LEU A 286 0.87 5.31 11.72
C LEU A 286 0.97 6.29 12.89
N LEU A 287 0.87 5.80 14.12
CA LEU A 287 0.98 6.65 15.30
C LEU A 287 2.37 7.29 15.41
N SER A 288 3.43 6.52 15.13
CA SER A 288 4.80 7.05 15.08
C SER A 288 5.01 8.04 13.92
N ALA A 289 4.39 7.79 12.77
CA ALA A 289 4.41 8.67 11.60
C ALA A 289 3.78 10.03 11.90
N PHE A 290 2.57 10.02 12.46
CA PHE A 290 1.89 11.24 12.87
C PHE A 290 2.62 11.95 14.01
N GLY A 291 3.11 11.19 15.00
CA GLY A 291 3.89 11.75 16.10
C GLY A 291 5.14 12.48 15.61
N THR A 292 5.91 11.87 14.70
CA THR A 292 7.11 12.49 14.12
C THR A 292 6.77 13.74 13.30
N LEU A 293 5.74 13.71 12.45
CA LEU A 293 5.29 14.88 11.70
C LEU A 293 4.91 16.05 12.63
N VAL A 294 4.18 15.78 13.71
CA VAL A 294 3.79 16.81 14.69
C VAL A 294 5.00 17.32 15.47
N THR A 295 5.86 16.44 15.98
CA THR A 295 7.04 16.84 16.76
C THR A 295 7.99 17.70 15.92
N TYR A 296 8.31 17.28 14.70
CA TYR A 296 9.17 18.07 13.82
C TYR A 296 8.47 19.34 13.32
N GLY A 297 7.17 19.30 13.05
CA GLY A 297 6.41 20.50 12.69
C GLY A 297 6.43 21.57 13.80
N MET A 298 6.20 21.16 15.05
CA MET A 298 6.29 22.05 16.23
C MET A 298 7.72 22.56 16.46
N LEU A 299 8.73 21.74 16.17
CA LEU A 299 10.13 22.14 16.29
C LEU A 299 10.50 23.20 15.25
N VAL A 300 9.97 23.11 14.02
CA VAL A 300 10.12 24.15 13.00
C VAL A 300 9.45 25.45 13.43
N LEU A 301 8.23 25.37 13.98
CA LEU A 301 7.55 26.56 14.52
C LEU A 301 8.34 27.26 15.61
N ASN A 302 8.99 26.51 16.51
CA ASN A 302 9.74 27.10 17.61
C ASN A 302 11.12 27.65 17.19
N LEU A 303 11.62 27.28 16.01
CA LEU A 303 12.90 27.74 15.48
C LEU A 303 12.76 28.99 14.60
N HIS A 304 11.52 29.38 14.24
CA HIS A 304 11.19 30.59 13.52
C HIS A 304 10.50 31.61 14.43
#